data_AF-K2E1R1-F1
#
_entry.id   AF-K2E1R1-F1
#
_cell.length_a   1.000
_cell.length_b   1.000
_cell.length_c   1.000
_cell.angle_alpha   90.00
_cell.angle_beta   90.00
_cell.angle_gamma   90.00
#
_symmetry.space_group_name_H-M   'P 1'
#
loop_
_entity.id
_entity.type
_entity.pdbx_description
1 polymer ?
#
loop_
_entity_poly.entity_id
_entity_poly.type
_entity_poly.pdbx_seq_one_letter_code
_entity_poly.pdbx_strand_id
1 'polypeptide(L)'
;MCLNGFMDDVNVYNTKDFYTAVLLRVMDFPLETLHRETGGFVVFTFLDPNHNAEAIIQDYWDRKLSVPDARAFVEAISELKTRLYEVSR
;
A
#
# COMPACT_ATOMS: atom_id res chain seq x y z
N MET A 1 4.25 -33.71 16.70
CA MET A 1 4.34 -33.15 15.34
C MET A 1 3.06 -32.40 15.08
N CYS A 2 3.10 -31.07 15.21
CA CYS A 2 1.95 -30.21 14.89
C CYS A 2 2.36 -29.35 13.69
N LEU A 3 1.49 -29.33 12.69
CA LEU A 3 1.64 -28.62 11.42
C LEU A 3 1.76 -27.12 11.64
N ASN A 4 2.87 -26.51 11.20
CA ASN A 4 2.90 -25.11 10.78
C ASN A 4 3.33 -25.10 9.31
N GLY A 5 2.37 -25.32 8.43
CA GLY A 5 2.53 -25.09 7.01
C GLY A 5 2.47 -23.61 6.71
N PHE A 6 3.35 -23.18 5.80
CA PHE A 6 3.24 -22.02 4.92
C PHE A 6 3.06 -20.63 5.58
N MET A 7 4.17 -19.90 5.70
CA MET A 7 4.28 -18.53 5.19
C MET A 7 5.75 -18.12 5.20
N ASP A 8 6.51 -18.63 4.23
CA ASP A 8 7.81 -18.08 3.85
C ASP A 8 7.59 -16.65 3.34
N ASP A 9 8.02 -15.68 4.15
CA ASP A 9 8.46 -14.32 3.81
C ASP A 9 7.81 -13.63 2.60
N VAL A 10 6.49 -13.49 2.58
CA VAL A 10 5.89 -12.44 1.75
C VAL A 10 6.17 -11.12 2.44
N ASN A 11 7.19 -10.42 1.97
CA ASN A 11 7.55 -9.11 2.49
C ASN A 11 6.42 -8.12 2.20
N VAL A 12 6.07 -7.33 3.22
CA VAL A 12 4.98 -6.37 3.16
C VAL A 12 5.44 -4.99 3.58
N TYR A 13 4.87 -3.96 2.96
CA TYR A 13 5.05 -2.57 3.35
C TYR A 13 3.75 -2.05 3.98
N ASN A 14 3.87 -1.54 5.21
CA ASN A 14 2.74 -1.00 5.95
C ASN A 14 2.81 0.53 6.01
N THR A 15 1.70 1.20 5.72
CA THR A 15 1.61 2.66 5.88
C THR A 15 0.25 3.10 6.42
N LYS A 16 0.27 4.18 7.20
CA LYS A 16 -0.92 4.92 7.64
C LYS A 16 -1.15 6.17 6.79
N ASP A 17 -0.17 6.53 5.96
CA ASP A 17 -0.23 7.71 5.11
C ASP A 17 -0.97 7.39 3.81
N PHE A 18 -2.06 8.11 3.59
CA PHE A 18 -2.93 7.88 2.44
C PHE A 18 -2.22 8.16 1.11
N TYR A 19 -1.36 9.18 1.03
CA TYR A 19 -0.69 9.53 -0.22
C TYR A 19 0.42 8.54 -0.59
N THR A 20 1.12 8.01 0.41
CA THR A 20 2.06 6.90 0.25
C THR A 20 1.32 5.65 -0.24
N ALA A 21 0.15 5.35 0.33
CA ALA A 21 -0.68 4.23 -0.14
C ALA A 21 -1.14 4.43 -1.59
N VAL A 22 -1.56 5.65 -1.97
CA VAL A 22 -1.89 6.00 -3.36
C VAL A 22 -0.69 5.80 -4.27
N LEU A 23 0.48 6.31 -3.90
CA LEU A 23 1.70 6.17 -4.69
C LEU A 23 2.04 4.70 -4.93
N LEU A 24 2.07 3.89 -3.87
CA LEU A 24 2.34 2.46 -3.99
C LEU A 24 1.30 1.77 -4.88
N ARG A 25 0.03 2.13 -4.75
CA ARG A 25 -1.04 1.60 -5.59
C ARG A 25 -0.85 1.94 -7.07
N VAL A 26 -0.43 3.17 -7.38
CA VAL A 26 -0.13 3.62 -8.76
C VAL A 26 1.10 2.94 -9.32
N MET A 27 2.07 2.61 -8.47
CA MET A 27 3.27 1.85 -8.82
C MET A 27 3.02 0.34 -8.88
N ASP A 28 1.76 -0.07 -9.01
CA ASP A 28 1.30 -1.45 -9.12
C ASP A 28 1.67 -2.35 -7.94
N PHE A 29 1.90 -1.78 -6.73
CA PHE A 29 2.00 -2.58 -5.52
C PHE A 29 0.61 -3.12 -5.17
N PRO A 30 0.44 -4.45 -5.05
CA PRO A 30 -0.83 -5.04 -4.67
C PRO A 30 -1.18 -4.67 -3.22
N LEU A 31 -2.36 -4.10 -3.00
CA LEU A 31 -2.89 -3.92 -1.65
C LEU A 31 -3.39 -5.27 -1.14
N GLU A 32 -2.68 -5.85 -0.18
CA GLU A 32 -3.01 -7.12 0.45
C GLU A 32 -4.15 -6.97 1.45
N THR A 33 -4.00 -6.01 2.38
CA THR A 33 -5.00 -5.79 3.44
C THR A 33 -5.19 -4.32 3.76
N LEU A 34 -6.39 -4.01 4.24
CA LEU A 34 -6.71 -2.74 4.88
C LEU A 34 -7.34 -3.06 6.22
N HIS A 35 -6.74 -2.62 7.31
CA HIS A 35 -7.28 -2.89 8.65
C HIS A 35 -7.22 -1.67 9.54
N ARG A 36 -8.17 -1.61 10.48
CA ARG A 36 -8.25 -0.54 11.47
C ARG A 36 -7.46 -0.94 12.70
N GLU A 37 -6.51 -0.12 13.10
CA GLU A 37 -5.78 -0.31 14.34
C GLU A 37 -6.52 0.31 15.53
N THR A 38 -6.21 -0.20 16.74
CA THR A 38 -6.64 0.36 18.01
C THR A 38 -6.17 1.81 18.11
N GLY A 39 -7.11 2.76 18.11
CA GLY A 39 -6.82 4.20 18.02
C GLY A 39 -7.44 4.89 16.81
N GLY A 40 -8.14 4.14 15.95
CA GLY A 40 -8.98 4.68 14.88
C GLY A 40 -8.27 4.94 13.57
N PHE A 41 -6.96 4.70 13.49
CA PHE A 41 -6.18 4.78 12.27
C PHE A 41 -6.41 3.55 11.39
N VAL A 42 -6.28 3.75 10.08
CA VAL A 42 -6.32 2.68 9.08
C VAL A 42 -4.91 2.44 8.58
N VAL A 43 -4.50 1.17 8.53
CA VAL A 43 -3.22 0.73 8.00
C VAL A 43 -3.46 0.04 6.66
N PHE A 44 -2.70 0.47 5.66
CA PHE A 44 -2.62 -0.13 4.34
C PHE A 44 -1.41 -1.06 4.30
N THR A 45 -1.64 -2.33 3.97
CA THR A 45 -0.59 -3.34 3.81
C THR A 45 -0.45 -3.68 2.34
N PHE A 46 0.71 -3.41 1.78
CA PHE A 46 1.05 -3.72 0.39
C PHE A 46 2.04 -4.86 0.31
N LEU A 47 1.92 -5.69 -0.72
CA LEU A 47 2.93 -6.70 -1.03
C LEU A 47 4.19 -6.01 -1.57
N ASP A 48 5.33 -6.25 -0.94
CA ASP A 48 6.64 -5.74 -1.33
C ASP A 48 7.67 -6.88 -1.43
N PRO A 49 7.46 -7.87 -2.33
CA PRO A 49 8.34 -9.03 -2.43
C PRO A 49 9.79 -8.69 -2.78
N ASN A 50 10.02 -7.50 -3.36
CA ASN A 50 11.34 -7.05 -3.82
C ASN A 50 12.00 -6.03 -2.87
N HIS A 51 11.39 -5.70 -1.73
CA HIS A 51 11.86 -4.68 -0.79
C HIS A 51 12.16 -3.31 -1.44
N ASN A 52 11.33 -2.90 -2.41
CA ASN A 52 11.55 -1.70 -3.19
C ASN A 52 10.54 -0.59 -2.89
N ALA A 53 9.56 -0.81 -2.02
CA ALA A 53 8.57 0.21 -1.67
C ALA A 53 9.24 1.49 -1.13
N GLU A 54 10.18 1.34 -0.20
CA GLU A 54 10.86 2.49 0.43
C GLU A 54 11.71 3.28 -0.58
N ALA A 55 12.41 2.58 -1.48
CA ALA A 55 13.19 3.22 -2.55
C ALA A 55 12.30 4.03 -3.50
N ILE A 56 11.16 3.47 -3.90
CA ILE A 56 10.20 4.14 -4.80
C ILE A 56 9.59 5.37 -4.13
N ILE A 57 9.24 5.27 -2.85
CA ILE A 57 8.74 6.40 -2.07
C ILE A 57 9.79 7.50 -2.03
N GLN A 58 11.05 7.16 -1.73
CA GLN A 58 12.14 8.12 -1.71
C GLN A 58 12.36 8.77 -3.08
N ASP A 59 12.41 7.99 -4.15
CA ASP A 59 12.61 8.51 -5.51
C ASP A 59 11.46 9.44 -5.95
N TYR A 60 10.22 9.17 -5.51
CA TYR A 60 9.10 10.06 -5.74
C TYR A 60 9.27 11.40 -5.00
N TRP A 61 9.64 11.38 -3.72
CA TRP A 61 9.88 12.61 -2.96
C TRP A 61 11.07 13.42 -3.47
N ASP A 62 12.10 12.73 -3.96
CA ASP A 62 13.27 13.32 -4.62
C ASP A 62 12.96 13.84 -6.04
N ARG A 63 11.73 13.66 -6.53
CA ARG A 63 11.29 14.00 -7.91
C ARG A 63 12.10 13.29 -8.99
N LYS A 64 12.69 12.14 -8.66
CA LYS A 64 13.39 11.24 -9.58
C LYS A 64 12.44 10.27 -10.27
N LEU A 65 11.33 9.96 -9.60
CA LEU A 65 10.26 9.14 -10.16
C LEU A 65 9.20 10.03 -10.80
N SER A 66 9.02 9.90 -12.12
CA SER A 66 7.87 10.49 -12.80
C SER A 66 6.72 9.50 -12.73
N VAL A 67 5.62 9.94 -12.14
CA VAL A 67 4.35 9.24 -12.25
C VAL A 67 3.93 9.23 -13.71
N PRO A 68 3.57 8.06 -14.28
CA PRO A 68 3.30 7.94 -15.71
C PRO A 68 2.01 8.66 -16.17
N ASP A 69 0.99 8.77 -15.31
CA ASP A 69 -0.28 9.43 -15.65
C ASP A 69 -1.01 10.00 -14.41
N ALA A 70 -1.46 11.25 -14.49
CA ALA A 70 -2.29 11.89 -13.47
C ALA A 70 -3.64 11.17 -13.30
N ARG A 71 -4.16 10.55 -14.36
CA ARG A 71 -5.39 9.75 -14.31
C ARG A 71 -5.23 8.54 -13.39
N ALA A 72 -4.10 7.85 -13.46
CA ALA A 72 -3.82 6.69 -12.60
C ALA A 72 -3.85 7.08 -11.11
N PHE A 73 -3.36 8.27 -10.76
CA PHE A 73 -3.48 8.81 -9.40
C PHE A 73 -4.93 9.02 -8.97
N VAL A 74 -5.76 9.61 -9.83
CA VAL A 74 -7.17 9.87 -9.53
C VAL A 74 -7.94 8.55 -9.35
N GLU A 75 -7.67 7.56 -10.20
CA GLU A 75 -8.27 6.23 -10.12
C GLU A 75 -7.83 5.52 -8.83
N ALA A 76 -6.54 5.54 -8.49
CA ALA A 76 -6.03 4.97 -7.24
C ALA A 76 -6.61 5.65 -5.98
N ILE A 77 -6.76 6.98 -5.99
CA ILE A 77 -7.41 7.72 -4.90
C ILE A 77 -8.86 7.27 -4.74
N SER A 78 -9.58 7.13 -5.86
CA SER A 78 -10.99 6.73 -5.84
C SER A 78 -11.15 5.29 -5.34
N GLU A 79 -10.29 4.38 -5.79
CA GLU A 79 -10.25 2.99 -5.32
C GLU A 79 -10.00 2.92 -3.81
N LEU A 80 -8.91 3.54 -3.33
CA LEU A 80 -8.52 3.46 -1.93
C LEU A 80 -9.54 4.13 -0.99
N LYS A 81 -10.16 5.24 -1.41
CA LYS A 81 -11.27 5.85 -0.66
C LYS A 81 -12.47 4.91 -0.54
N THR A 82 -12.81 4.21 -1.61
CA THR A 82 -13.92 3.24 -1.62
C THR A 82 -13.64 2.12 -0.61
N ARG A 83 -12.44 1.53 -0.64
CA ARG A 83 -12.03 0.49 0.33
C ARG A 83 -12.00 1.01 1.77
N LEU A 84 -11.53 2.24 1.97
CA LEU A 84 -11.49 2.87 3.30
C LEU A 84 -12.89 3.07 3.88
N TYR A 85 -13.86 3.44 3.04
CA TYR A 85 -15.25 3.59 3.46
C TYR A 85 -15.85 2.24 3.90
N GLU A 86 -15.54 1.15 3.19
CA GLU A 86 -15.98 -0.20 3.54
C GLU A 86 -15.45 -0.66 4.90
N VAL A 87 -14.19 -0.36 5.22
CA VAL A 87 -13.56 -0.73 6.50
C VAL A 87 -13.96 0.22 7.65
N SER A 88 -14.43 1.42 7.34
CA SER A 88 -14.88 2.40 8.35
C SER A 88 -16.32 2.17 8.83
N ARG A 89 -17.07 1.28 8.18
CA ARG A 89 -18.45 0.93 8.52
C ARG A 89 -18.52 -0.20 9.54
#